data_AF-R9HCD2-F1
#
_entry.id   AF-R9HCD2-F1
#
_cell.length_a   1.000
_cell.length_b   1.000
_cell.length_c   1.000
_cell.angle_alpha   90.00
_cell.angle_beta   90.00
_cell.angle_gamma   90.00
#
_symmetry.space_group_name_H-M   'P 1'
#
loop_
_entity.id
_entity.type
_entity.pdbx_description
1 polymer ?
#
loop_
_entity_poly.entity_id
_entity_poly.type
_entity_poly.pdbx_seq_one_letter_code
_entity_poly.pdbx_strand_id
1 'polypeptide(L)' 'MNTNTAKFLFEGISADVVRYLVERNDMDLQEAISTFHNSETFVKLEDFSTGLYIESPAYVYDLLMSELKNGKLVQ' A
#
# COMPACT_ATOMS: atom_id res chain seq x y z
N MET A 1 -0.87 -20.20 7.77
CA MET A 1 -1.83 -19.46 6.92
C MET A 1 -1.60 -19.90 5.48
N ASN A 2 -2.63 -20.14 4.67
CA ASN A 2 -2.44 -20.53 3.27
C ASN A 2 -1.96 -19.32 2.47
N THR A 3 -0.89 -19.45 1.69
CA THR A 3 -0.30 -18.39 0.86
C THR A 3 -1.33 -17.73 -0.06
N ASN A 4 -2.37 -18.47 -0.48
CA ASN A 4 -3.45 -17.92 -1.30
C ASN A 4 -4.32 -16.90 -0.56
N THR A 5 -4.53 -17.07 0.74
CA THR A 5 -5.29 -16.12 1.56
C THR A 5 -4.52 -14.82 1.76
N ALA A 6 -3.20 -14.90 2.01
CA ALA A 6 -2.36 -13.71 2.14
C ALA A 6 -2.32 -12.89 0.85
N LYS A 7 -2.19 -13.55 -0.31
CA LYS A 7 -2.26 -12.89 -1.63
C LYS A 7 -3.58 -12.19 -1.87
N PHE A 8 -4.71 -12.82 -1.54
CA PHE A 8 -6.03 -12.20 -1.69
C PHE A 8 -6.18 -10.92 -0.86
N LEU A 9 -5.71 -10.96 0.40
CA LEU A 9 -5.74 -9.79 1.28
C LEU A 9 -4.82 -8.67 0.79
N PHE A 10 -3.61 -9.04 0.34
CA PHE A 10 -2.67 -8.13 -0.29
C PHE A 10 -3.26 -7.42 -1.52
N GLU A 11 -3.90 -8.16 -2.42
CA GLU A 11 -4.53 -7.59 -3.62
C GLU A 11 -5.67 -6.62 -3.23
N GLY A 12 -6.47 -6.99 -2.24
CA GLY A 12 -7.54 -6.14 -1.72
C GLY A 12 -7.02 -4.82 -1.14
N ILE A 13 -6.01 -4.89 -0.26
CA ILE A 13 -5.38 -3.69 0.31
C ILE A 13 -4.74 -2.85 -0.79
N SER A 14 -4.03 -3.47 -1.73
CA SER A 14 -3.37 -2.76 -2.83
C SER A 14 -4.38 -1.97 -3.67
N ALA A 15 -5.51 -2.59 -4.03
CA ALA A 15 -6.57 -1.93 -4.76
C ALA A 15 -7.18 -0.74 -3.98
N ASP A 16 -7.39 -0.91 -2.67
CA ASP A 16 -7.94 0.16 -1.82
C ASP A 16 -6.96 1.32 -1.63
N VAL A 17 -5.66 1.05 -1.48
CA VAL A 17 -4.63 2.10 -1.36
C VAL A 17 -4.53 2.90 -2.66
N VAL A 18 -4.51 2.23 -3.81
CA VAL A 18 -4.53 2.90 -5.12
C VAL A 18 -5.80 3.74 -5.27
N ARG A 19 -6.96 3.22 -4.86
CA ARG A 19 -8.21 3.99 -4.86
C ARG A 19 -8.10 5.25 -3.98
N TYR A 20 -7.49 5.17 -2.81
CA TYR A 20 -7.31 6.34 -1.95
C TYR A 20 -6.39 7.39 -2.57
N LEU A 21 -5.33 6.99 -3.28
CA LEU A 21 -4.49 7.94 -4.02
C LEU A 21 -5.30 8.69 -5.09
N VAL A 22 -6.14 7.98 -5.84
CA VAL A 22 -7.00 8.59 -6.86
C VAL A 22 -8.03 9.52 -6.22
N GLU A 23 -8.79 9.03 -5.22
CA GLU A 23 -9.91 9.78 -4.64
C GLU A 23 -9.48 10.93 -3.72
N ARG A 24 -8.37 10.79 -3.00
CA ARG A 24 -7.95 11.75 -1.96
C ARG A 24 -6.79 12.64 -2.39
N ASN A 25 -5.92 12.16 -3.26
CA ASN A 25 -4.77 12.90 -3.75
C ASN A 25 -4.95 13.42 -5.19
N ASP A 26 -6.13 13.19 -5.79
CA ASP A 26 -6.47 13.62 -7.17
C ASP A 26 -5.46 13.11 -8.21
N MET A 27 -4.84 11.96 -7.94
CA MET A 27 -3.88 11.33 -8.85
C MET A 27 -4.62 10.63 -9.99
N ASP A 28 -4.03 10.67 -11.19
CA ASP A 28 -4.47 9.76 -12.25
C ASP A 28 -4.24 8.31 -11.82
N LEU A 29 -5.07 7.37 -12.31
CA LEU A 29 -4.93 5.96 -11.97
C LEU A 29 -3.53 5.41 -12.28
N GLN A 30 -2.95 5.80 -13.41
CA GLN A 30 -1.61 5.34 -13.80
C GLN A 30 -0.54 5.92 -12.85
N GLU A 31 -0.69 7.18 -12.44
CA GLU A 31 0.19 7.83 -11.47
C GLU A 31 0.06 7.19 -10.09
N ALA A 32 -1.14 6.89 -9.63
CA ALA A 32 -1.41 6.24 -8.35
C ALA A 32 -0.78 4.84 -8.29
N ILE A 33 -0.96 4.02 -9.34
CA ILE A 33 -0.35 2.69 -9.44
C ILE A 33 1.18 2.81 -9.44
N SER A 34 1.74 3.72 -10.25
CA SER A 34 3.18 3.93 -10.32
C SER A 34 3.75 4.37 -8.97
N THR A 35 3.11 5.35 -8.32
CA THR A 35 3.51 5.86 -7.00
C THR A 35 3.51 4.75 -5.96
N PHE A 36 2.44 3.95 -5.92
CA PHE A 36 2.33 2.87 -4.95
C PHE A 36 3.34 1.76 -5.20
N HIS A 37 3.47 1.26 -6.43
CA HIS A 37 4.38 0.14 -6.75
C HIS A 37 5.86 0.51 -6.58
N ASN A 38 6.22 1.79 -6.68
CA ASN A 38 7.58 2.27 -6.46
C ASN A 38 7.89 2.61 -4.99
N SER A 39 6.94 2.38 -4.07
CA SER A 39 7.10 2.70 -2.65
C SER A 39 7.74 1.55 -1.84
N GLU A 40 8.49 1.90 -0.80
CA GLU A 40 8.95 0.97 0.23
C GLU A 40 7.75 0.34 0.97
N THR A 41 6.64 1.07 1.10
CA THR A 41 5.39 0.59 1.67
C THR A 41 4.86 -0.63 0.92
N PHE A 42 4.89 -0.61 -0.41
CA PHE A 42 4.49 -1.76 -1.24
C PHE A 42 5.40 -2.96 -1.02
N VAL A 43 6.72 -2.76 -0.99
CA VAL A 43 7.69 -3.84 -0.73
C VAL A 43 7.42 -4.50 0.62
N LYS A 44 7.12 -3.71 1.67
CA LYS A 44 6.73 -4.25 2.98
C LYS A 44 5.38 -4.95 2.97
N LEU A 45 4.42 -4.47 2.17
CA LEU A 45 3.10 -5.09 2.04
C LEU A 45 3.18 -6.46 1.35
N GLU A 46 4.05 -6.60 0.35
CA GLU A 46 4.34 -7.86 -0.34
C GLU A 46 5.08 -8.86 0.57
N ASP A 47 5.89 -8.36 1.52
CA ASP A 47 6.51 -9.19 2.55
C ASP A 47 5.50 -9.61 3.63
N PHE A 48 4.91 -10.79 3.45
CA PHE A 48 3.97 -11.37 4.40
C PHE A 48 4.54 -11.66 5.80
N SER A 49 5.86 -11.59 6.00
CA SER A 49 6.45 -11.69 7.33
C SER A 49 6.20 -10.44 8.18
N THR A 50 5.95 -9.28 7.55
CA THR A 50 5.66 -8.02 8.24
C THR A 50 4.25 -7.99 8.87
N GLY A 51 3.34 -8.83 8.37
CA GLY A 51 1.93 -8.80 8.76
C GLY A 51 1.14 -7.61 8.21
N LEU A 52 1.72 -6.76 7.35
CA LEU A 52 1.03 -5.56 6.88
C LEU A 52 -0.24 -5.87 6.05
N TYR A 53 -0.29 -7.05 5.41
CA TYR A 53 -1.45 -7.51 4.63
C TYR A 53 -2.70 -7.88 5.47
N ILE A 54 -2.60 -7.94 6.80
CA ILE A 54 -3.77 -8.12 7.69
C ILE A 54 -4.22 -6.79 8.32
N GLU A 55 -3.49 -5.71 8.07
CA GLU A 55 -3.85 -4.38 8.55
C GLU A 55 -4.92 -3.72 7.69
N SER A 56 -5.47 -2.63 8.21
CA SER A 56 -6.44 -1.80 7.48
C SER A 56 -5.79 -1.12 6.26
N PRO A 57 -6.49 -1.04 5.10
CA PRO A 57 -6.01 -0.27 3.95
C PRO A 57 -5.70 1.20 4.27
N ALA A 58 -6.42 1.79 5.24
CA ALA A 58 -6.16 3.16 5.69
C ALA A 58 -4.80 3.28 6.41
N TYR A 59 -4.40 2.26 7.19
CA TYR A 59 -3.09 2.24 7.84
C TYR A 59 -1.96 2.16 6.81
N VAL A 60 -2.10 1.30 5.80
CA VAL A 60 -1.11 1.16 4.71
C VAL A 60 -1.02 2.45 3.89
N TYR A 61 -2.15 3.10 3.62
CA TYR A 61 -2.18 4.40 2.97
C TYR A 61 -1.49 5.50 3.80
N ASP A 62 -1.75 5.56 5.11
CA ASP A 62 -1.08 6.54 5.98
C ASP A 62 0.43 6.31 6.05
N LEU A 63 0.88 5.04 6.02
CA LEU A 63 2.28 4.68 5.92
C LEU A 63 2.91 5.17 4.62
N LEU A 64 2.22 4.96 3.49
CA LEU A 64 2.62 5.49 2.18
C LEU A 64 2.70 7.02 2.19
N MET A 65 1.71 7.71 2.76
CA MET A 65 1.71 9.18 2.85
C MET A 65 2.88 9.68 3.71
N SER A 66 3.19 9.00 4.80
CA SER A 66 4.37 9.29 5.62
C SER A 66 5.66 9.09 4.83
N GLU A 67 5.77 8.01 4.07
CA GLU A 67 6.91 7.74 3.19
C GLU A 67 7.10 8.85 2.16
N LEU A 68 6.05 9.19 1.40
CA LEU A 68 6.10 10.23 0.37
C LEU A 68 6.47 11.61 0.96
N LYS A 69 6.01 11.91 2.17
CA LYS A 69 6.35 13.16 2.87
C LYS A 69 7.80 13.22 3.31
N ASN A 70 8.37 12.09 3.74
CA ASN A 70 9.72 12.04 4.33
C ASN A 70 10.79 11.57 3.33
N GLY A 71 10.40 11.08 2.15
CA GLY A 71 11.28 10.48 1.14
C GLY A 71 11.84 9.11 1.50
N LYS A 72 11.35 8.51 2.60
CA LYS A 72 11.73 7.19 3.12
C LYS A 72 10.65 6.71 4.07
N LEU A 73 10.53 5.41 4.27
CA LEU A 73 9.57 4.90 5.22
C LEU A 73 10.02 5.20 6.66
N VAL A 74 9.23 6.00 7.37
CA VAL A 74 9.47 6.37 8.77
C VAL A 74 8.44 5.66 9.63
N GLN A 75 8.90 4.72 10.45
CA GLN A 75 8.10 3.95 11.39
C GLN A 75 8.78 3.96 12.76
#